data_AF-A0A851GSK4-F1
#
_entry.id   AF-A0A851GSK4-F1
#
_cell.length_a   1.000
_cell.length_b   1.000
_cell.length_c   1.000
_cell.angle_alpha   90.00
_cell.angle_beta   90.00
_cell.angle_gamma   90.00
#
_symmetry.space_group_name_H-M   'P 1'
#
loop_
_entity.id
_entity.type
_entity.pdbx_description
1 polymer ?
#
loop_
_entity_poly.entity_id
_entity_poly.type
_entity_poly.pdbx_seq_one_letter_code
_entity_poly.pdbx_strand_id
1 'polypeptide(L)'
;MNPAKTPATKQATHTQLKASALSSEKTPPLAPQSTASSAPRPPAWRHTCALIHMEQKLRQTNDLILHLENEIEFTTDEENRERIEAELLRALSKRNAVRTALEIALRKP
;
A
#
# COMPACT_ATOMS: atom_id res chain seq x y z
N MET A 1 4.52 -4.73 40.29
CA MET A 1 4.33 -5.63 39.15
C MET A 1 3.73 -4.83 37.99
N ASN A 2 4.40 -4.88 36.84
CA ASN A 2 4.04 -4.47 35.47
C ASN A 2 3.53 -3.03 35.16
N PRO A 3 4.18 -2.32 34.19
CA PRO A 3 3.87 -0.94 33.80
C PRO A 3 2.86 -0.83 32.65
N ALA A 4 2.17 0.32 32.61
CA ALA A 4 1.21 0.73 31.59
C ALA A 4 1.90 1.40 30.38
N LYS A 5 1.21 1.25 29.24
CA LYS A 5 1.55 1.58 27.86
C LYS A 5 1.41 3.08 27.52
N THR A 6 2.30 3.54 26.62
CA THR A 6 2.11 4.50 25.50
C THR A 6 1.90 5.99 25.81
N PRO A 7 1.96 6.92 24.81
CA PRO A 7 2.93 7.15 23.72
C PRO A 7 3.30 8.65 23.56
N ALA A 8 4.46 9.01 22.97
CA ALA A 8 4.72 10.35 22.39
C ALA A 8 5.98 10.31 21.49
N THR A 9 5.85 10.37 20.16
CA THR A 9 5.89 11.57 19.31
C THR A 9 7.28 12.22 19.18
N LYS A 10 7.86 11.98 18.01
CA LYS A 10 8.68 12.86 17.15
C LYS A 10 9.75 13.71 17.84
N GLN A 11 11.02 13.49 17.45
CA GLN A 11 11.84 14.59 16.96
C GLN A 11 12.97 14.08 16.07
N ALA A 12 13.06 14.71 14.90
CA ALA A 12 14.26 14.71 14.08
C ALA A 12 15.38 15.43 14.84
N THR A 13 16.63 15.16 14.44
CA THR A 13 17.70 16.13 14.14
C THR A 13 19.06 15.61 14.63
N HIS A 14 20.02 15.76 13.71
CA HIS A 14 21.41 16.15 13.94
C HIS A 14 22.46 15.04 13.93
N THR A 15 23.00 14.87 12.72
CA THR A 15 24.41 14.58 12.44
C THR A 15 25.36 15.16 13.50
N GLN A 16 26.24 14.33 14.05
CA GLN A 16 27.57 14.79 14.46
C GLN A 16 28.63 13.81 13.96
N LEU A 17 29.30 14.23 12.89
CA LEU A 17 30.64 13.80 12.56
C LEU A 17 31.54 14.07 13.76
N LYS A 18 32.23 13.04 14.26
CA LYS A 18 33.45 13.25 15.05
C LYS A 18 34.64 12.99 14.14
N ALA A 19 35.32 14.08 13.83
CA ALA A 19 36.41 14.19 12.89
C ALA A 19 37.76 13.79 13.49
N SER A 20 38.72 13.63 12.57
CA SER A 20 40.17 13.84 12.69
C SER A 20 41.01 12.58 12.96
N ALA A 21 42.13 12.35 12.28
CA ALA A 21 42.81 13.01 11.15
C ALA A 21 44.06 12.16 10.78
N LEU A 22 44.76 12.58 9.70
CA LEU A 22 46.10 12.15 9.24
C LEU A 22 46.13 10.74 8.61
N SER A 23 46.61 10.52 7.38
CA SER A 23 47.76 11.12 6.70
C SER A 23 47.70 10.85 5.19
N SER A 24 48.21 11.81 4.41
CA SER A 24 48.87 11.75 3.10
C SER A 24 48.42 10.79 1.97
N GLU A 25 48.51 11.36 0.77
CA GLU A 25 48.72 10.73 -0.55
C GLU A 25 47.51 10.44 -1.46
N LYS A 26 47.48 11.26 -2.53
CA LYS A 26 47.06 10.92 -3.89
C LYS A 26 45.64 10.36 -4.01
N THR A 27 44.66 11.27 -4.07
CA THR A 27 43.27 10.97 -4.40
C THR A 27 43.19 10.19 -5.73
N PRO A 28 42.74 8.92 -5.73
CA PRO A 28 42.31 8.28 -6.97
C PRO A 28 41.06 9.03 -7.47
N PRO A 29 40.89 9.22 -8.79
CA PRO A 29 39.71 9.91 -9.30
C PRO A 29 38.46 9.18 -8.81
N LEU A 30 37.53 9.95 -8.23
CA LEU A 30 36.19 9.50 -7.88
C LEU A 30 35.62 8.75 -9.08
N ALA A 31 35.44 7.44 -8.94
CA ALA A 31 34.70 6.65 -9.90
C ALA A 31 33.36 7.37 -10.14
N PRO A 32 32.92 7.51 -11.40
CA PRO A 32 31.66 8.17 -11.70
C PRO A 32 30.59 7.54 -10.83
N GLN A 33 29.85 8.37 -10.09
CA GLN A 33 28.63 7.90 -9.45
C GLN A 33 27.83 7.20 -10.55
N SER A 34 27.75 5.87 -10.46
CA SER A 34 26.80 5.08 -11.21
C SER A 34 25.44 5.66 -10.88
N THR A 35 25.00 6.63 -11.68
CA THR A 35 23.59 6.86 -11.92
C THR A 35 23.14 5.52 -12.47
N ALA A 36 22.68 4.64 -11.57
CA ALA A 36 22.01 3.42 -11.93
C ALA A 36 20.83 3.89 -12.77
N SER A 37 21.07 3.93 -14.09
CA SER A 37 20.05 4.08 -15.10
C SER A 37 19.21 2.84 -14.93
N SER A 38 18.20 2.98 -14.08
CA SER A 38 17.27 1.92 -13.78
C SER A 38 16.47 1.79 -15.06
N ALA A 39 16.91 0.89 -15.93
CA ALA A 39 16.22 0.60 -17.17
C ALA A 39 14.72 0.42 -16.84
N PRO A 40 13.82 1.03 -17.63
CA PRO A 40 12.40 0.97 -17.33
C PRO A 40 11.98 -0.48 -17.14
N ARG A 41 11.25 -0.75 -16.05
CA ARG A 41 10.83 -2.12 -15.73
C ARG A 41 10.08 -2.71 -16.93
N PRO A 42 10.34 -3.98 -17.30
CA PRO A 42 9.73 -4.59 -18.47
C PRO A 42 8.19 -4.51 -18.44
N PRO A 43 7.52 -4.43 -19.60
CA PRO A 43 6.05 -4.42 -19.68
C PRO A 43 5.39 -5.58 -18.92
N ALA A 44 5.97 -6.78 -19.00
CA ALA A 44 5.52 -7.96 -18.24
C ALA A 44 5.52 -7.74 -16.72
N TRP A 45 6.57 -7.09 -16.18
CA TRP A 45 6.63 -6.76 -14.75
C TRP A 45 5.50 -5.81 -14.34
N ARG A 46 5.27 -4.77 -15.15
CA ARG A 46 4.19 -3.79 -14.90
C ARG A 46 2.81 -4.46 -14.94
N HIS A 47 2.61 -5.37 -15.89
CA HIS A 47 1.39 -6.16 -16.01
C HIS A 47 1.17 -7.05 -14.78
N THR A 48 2.17 -7.82 -14.36
CA THR A 48 2.09 -8.66 -13.15
C THR A 48 1.78 -7.85 -11.90
N CYS A 49 2.43 -6.70 -11.71
CA CYS A 49 2.11 -5.80 -10.59
C CYS A 49 0.67 -5.30 -10.63
N ALA A 50 0.14 -5.00 -11.83
CA ALA A 50 -1.24 -4.57 -11.99
C ALA A 50 -2.23 -5.69 -11.61
N LEU A 51 -1.97 -6.94 -12.02
CA LEU A 51 -2.78 -8.10 -11.65
C LEU A 51 -2.80 -8.31 -10.13
N ILE A 52 -1.63 -8.32 -9.48
CA ILE A 52 -1.51 -8.48 -8.02
C ILE A 52 -2.29 -7.39 -7.29
N HIS A 53 -2.18 -6.14 -7.75
CA HIS A 53 -2.91 -5.02 -7.16
C HIS A 53 -4.43 -5.16 -7.31
N MET A 54 -4.91 -5.58 -8.48
CA MET A 54 -6.34 -5.82 -8.72
C MET A 54 -6.87 -6.95 -7.84
N GLU A 55 -6.13 -8.06 -7.71
CA GLU A 55 -6.50 -9.15 -6.80
C GLU A 55 -6.55 -8.71 -5.34
N GLN A 56 -5.56 -7.93 -4.88
CA GLN A 56 -5.55 -7.39 -3.52
C GLN A 56 -6.77 -6.49 -3.27
N LYS A 57 -7.09 -5.62 -4.24
CA LYS A 57 -8.26 -4.75 -4.16
C LYS A 57 -9.57 -5.56 -4.16
N LEU A 58 -9.63 -6.67 -4.86
CA LEU A 58 -10.77 -7.58 -4.86
C LEU A 58 -10.96 -8.23 -3.48
N ARG A 59 -9.87 -8.75 -2.89
CA ARG A 59 -9.88 -9.31 -1.53
C ARG A 59 -10.37 -8.29 -0.50
N GLN A 60 -9.78 -7.09 -0.48
CA GLN A 60 -10.19 -6.01 0.42
C GLN A 60 -11.66 -5.61 0.26
N THR A 61 -12.17 -5.61 -0.98
CA THR A 61 -13.57 -5.27 -1.22
C THR A 61 -14.51 -6.38 -0.75
N ASN A 62 -14.11 -7.65 -0.85
CA ASN A 62 -14.87 -8.77 -0.30
C ASN A 62 -14.90 -8.73 1.23
N ASP A 63 -13.77 -8.44 1.89
CA ASP A 63 -13.71 -8.31 3.35
C ASP A 63 -14.64 -7.19 3.84
N LEU A 64 -14.68 -6.05 3.11
CA LEU A 64 -15.60 -4.96 3.40
C LEU A 64 -17.06 -5.38 3.24
N ILE A 65 -17.40 -6.13 2.18
CA ILE A 65 -18.77 -6.63 1.97
C ILE A 65 -19.21 -7.50 3.14
N LEU A 66 -18.38 -8.46 3.55
CA LEU A 66 -18.67 -9.32 4.69
C LEU A 66 -18.84 -8.52 5.99
N HIS A 67 -18.03 -7.48 6.19
CA HIS A 67 -18.17 -6.60 7.35
C HIS A 67 -19.51 -5.86 7.35
N LEU A 68 -19.90 -5.27 6.22
CA LEU A 68 -21.16 -4.53 6.08
C LEU A 68 -22.38 -5.44 6.20
N GLU A 69 -22.33 -6.66 5.65
CA GLU A 69 -23.37 -7.68 5.81
C GLU A 69 -23.59 -8.04 7.29
N ASN A 70 -22.50 -8.25 8.04
CA ASN A 70 -22.58 -8.48 9.47
C ASN A 70 -23.12 -7.24 10.21
N GLU A 71 -22.71 -6.03 9.84
CA GLU A 71 -23.18 -4.81 10.50
C GLU A 71 -24.69 -4.58 10.31
N ILE A 72 -25.23 -4.91 9.13
CA ILE A 72 -26.68 -4.88 8.85
C ILE A 72 -27.43 -5.86 9.76
N GLU A 73 -26.92 -7.08 9.95
CA GLU A 73 -27.55 -8.12 10.77
C GLU A 73 -27.80 -7.66 12.22
N PHE A 74 -26.88 -6.86 12.78
CA PHE A 74 -26.95 -6.39 14.17
C PHE A 74 -27.50 -4.97 14.33
N THR A 75 -27.81 -4.26 13.24
CA THR A 75 -28.33 -2.90 13.29
C THR A 75 -29.85 -2.88 13.39
N THR A 76 -30.38 -2.26 14.44
CA THR A 76 -31.83 -2.08 14.66
C THR A 76 -32.34 -0.68 14.30
N ASP A 77 -31.44 0.28 14.14
CA ASP A 77 -31.77 1.63 13.69
C ASP A 77 -31.90 1.66 12.16
N GLU A 78 -33.11 1.94 11.67
CA GLU A 78 -33.42 1.86 10.24
C GLU A 78 -32.62 2.89 9.42
N GLU A 79 -32.42 4.11 9.94
CA GLU A 79 -31.63 5.13 9.22
C GLU A 79 -30.16 4.71 9.10
N ASN A 80 -29.58 4.15 10.16
CA ASN A 80 -28.23 3.61 10.11
C ASN A 80 -28.14 2.39 9.17
N ARG A 81 -29.13 1.50 9.23
CA ARG A 81 -29.20 0.33 8.35
C ARG A 81 -29.24 0.71 6.87
N GLU A 82 -30.07 1.69 6.49
CA GLU A 82 -30.13 2.21 5.12
C GLU A 82 -28.77 2.77 4.65
N ARG A 83 -28.04 3.45 5.55
CA ARG A 83 -26.69 3.96 5.23
C ARG A 83 -25.69 2.83 4.99
N ILE A 84 -25.73 1.78 5.81
CA ILE A 84 -24.86 0.60 5.65
C ILE A 84 -25.22 -0.16 4.37
N GLU A 85 -26.51 -0.33 4.07
CA GLU A 85 -26.99 -0.95 2.82
C GLU A 85 -26.54 -0.17 1.58
N ALA A 86 -26.60 1.16 1.63
CA ALA A 86 -26.07 2.01 0.56
C ALA A 86 -24.55 1.84 0.39
N GLU A 87 -23.81 1.67 1.47
CA GLU A 87 -22.37 1.37 1.40
C GLU A 87 -22.09 -0.03 0.83
N LEU A 88 -22.88 -1.03 1.21
CA LEU A 88 -22.81 -2.39 0.68
C LEU A 88 -23.01 -2.39 -0.84
N LEU A 89 -24.02 -1.67 -1.35
CA LEU A 89 -24.26 -1.51 -2.78
C LEU A 89 -23.05 -0.88 -3.50
N ARG A 90 -22.42 0.13 -2.91
CA ARG A 90 -21.18 0.73 -3.45
C ARG A 90 -20.03 -0.27 -3.47
N ALA A 91 -19.86 -1.06 -2.42
CA ALA A 91 -18.83 -2.09 -2.33
C ALA A 91 -19.04 -3.20 -3.37
N LEU A 92 -20.27 -3.68 -3.55
CA LEU A 92 -20.65 -4.66 -4.57
C LEU A 92 -20.38 -4.14 -6.00
N SER A 93 -20.73 -2.88 -6.28
CA SER A 93 -20.43 -2.24 -7.56
C SER A 93 -18.91 -2.16 -7.82
N LYS A 94 -18.13 -1.74 -6.81
CA LYS A 94 -16.67 -1.70 -6.88
C LYS A 94 -16.06 -3.09 -7.11
N ARG A 95 -16.57 -4.12 -6.44
CA ARG A 95 -16.15 -5.53 -6.63
C ARG A 95 -16.33 -5.95 -8.08
N ASN A 96 -17.50 -5.67 -8.66
CA ASN A 96 -17.79 -6.01 -10.05
C ASN A 96 -16.84 -5.28 -11.01
N ALA A 97 -16.60 -3.98 -10.82
CA ALA A 97 -15.66 -3.23 -11.66
C ALA A 97 -14.22 -3.78 -11.60
N VAL A 98 -13.73 -4.12 -10.40
CA VAL A 98 -12.39 -4.72 -10.22
C VAL A 98 -12.32 -6.10 -10.86
N ARG A 99 -13.36 -6.94 -10.68
CA ARG A 99 -13.44 -8.26 -11.31
C ARG A 99 -13.41 -8.16 -12.83
N THR A 100 -14.19 -7.26 -13.43
CA THR A 100 -14.19 -7.04 -14.87
C THR A 100 -12.83 -6.55 -15.37
N ALA A 101 -12.18 -5.63 -14.66
CA ALA A 101 -10.85 -5.17 -15.02
C ALA A 101 -9.81 -6.30 -14.96
N LEU A 102 -9.88 -7.16 -13.95
CA LEU A 102 -9.01 -8.33 -13.80
C LEU A 102 -9.24 -9.35 -14.92
N GLU A 103 -10.50 -9.65 -15.25
CA GLU A 103 -10.86 -10.54 -16.36
C GLU A 103 -10.33 -10.02 -17.70
N ILE A 104 -10.40 -8.71 -17.94
CA ILE A 104 -9.85 -8.08 -19.16
C ILE A 104 -8.32 -8.18 -19.17
N ALA A 105 -7.67 -7.91 -18.03
CA ALA A 105 -6.21 -7.96 -17.92
C ALA A 105 -5.68 -9.37 -18.17
N LEU A 106 -6.33 -10.41 -17.63
CA LEU A 106 -5.93 -11.80 -17.82
C LEU A 106 -6.09 -12.31 -19.26
N ARG A 107 -6.95 -11.67 -20.08
CA ARG A 107 -7.17 -12.04 -21.49
C ARG A 107 -6.14 -11.44 -22.45
N LYS A 108 -5.38 -10.42 -22.04
CA LYS A 108 -4.42 -9.72 -22.89
C LYS A 108 -3.00 -9.90 -22.34
N PRO A 109 -2.21 -10.87 -22.84
CA PRO A 109 -0.80 -10.98 -22.48
C PRO A 109 0.01 -9.76 -22.94
#